data_AF-A0A8X6MZX6-F1
#
_entry.id   AF-A0A8X6MZX6-F1
#
_cell.length_a   1.000
_cell.length_b   1.000
_cell.length_c   1.000
_cell.angle_alpha   90.00
_cell.angle_beta   90.00
_cell.angle_gamma   90.00
#
_symmetry.space_group_name_H-M   'P 1'
#
loop_
_entity.id
_entity.type
_entity.pdbx_description
1 polymer ?
#
loop_
_entity_poly.entity_id
_entity_poly.type
_entity_poly.pdbx_seq_one_letter_code
_entity_poly.pdbx_strand_id
1 'polypeptide(L)'
;MEENQQETTKQLASLENIKTELEREWKEQNSSFTKLKKKIALSSVNSDNGERYTKEEVNELLRKEEEMREALEEVQLQSIKKRYYLKELIEEKKNLVEGPLDFGEYETMCTGTENNREVIKQLKEEIKGYSKKAANVVNILSHVRQKLHSAQSEKCAAKEKEITLEEELKQVTTISIS
;
A
#
# COMPACT_ATOMS: atom_id res chain seq x y z
N MET A 1 -12.41 -0.86 29.82
CA MET A 1 -11.02 -0.54 29.41
C MET A 1 -10.13 -0.26 30.63
N GLU A 2 -10.62 0.51 31.62
CA GLU A 2 -9.87 0.82 32.86
C GLU A 2 -9.62 -0.40 33.78
N GLU A 3 -10.56 -1.34 33.87
CA GLU A 3 -10.40 -2.57 34.67
C GLU A 3 -9.27 -3.49 34.14
N ASN A 4 -9.14 -3.61 32.81
CA ASN A 4 -8.09 -4.40 32.18
C ASN A 4 -6.68 -3.80 32.40
N GLN A 5 -6.58 -2.47 32.47
CA GLN A 5 -5.33 -1.77 32.79
C GLN A 5 -4.96 -1.89 34.27
N GLN A 6 -5.94 -1.85 35.19
CA GLN A 6 -5.69 -2.10 36.61
C GLN A 6 -5.26 -3.55 36.88
N GLU A 7 -5.83 -4.52 36.17
CA GLU A 7 -5.49 -5.93 36.33
C GLU A 7 -4.08 -6.27 35.80
N THR A 8 -3.70 -5.74 34.63
CA THR A 8 -2.32 -5.87 34.11
C THR A 8 -1.30 -5.20 35.02
N THR A 9 -1.62 -4.04 35.59
CA THR A 9 -0.72 -3.33 36.51
C THR A 9 -0.49 -4.13 37.81
N LYS A 10 -1.55 -4.76 38.35
CA LYS A 10 -1.43 -5.65 39.52
C LYS A 10 -0.61 -6.91 39.22
N GLN A 11 -0.78 -7.49 38.03
CA GLN A 11 0.01 -8.66 37.60
C GLN A 11 1.49 -8.33 37.44
N LEU A 12 1.81 -7.17 36.85
CA LEU A 12 3.20 -6.69 36.73
C LEU A 12 3.85 -6.50 38.11
N ALA A 13 3.15 -5.85 39.04
CA ALA A 13 3.64 -5.68 40.41
C ALA A 13 3.87 -7.02 41.13
N SER A 14 3.00 -8.02 40.90
CA SER A 14 3.18 -9.36 41.45
C SER A 14 4.40 -10.08 40.87
N LEU A 15 4.67 -9.93 39.57
CA LEU A 15 5.82 -10.53 38.92
C LEU A 15 7.14 -9.90 39.37
N GLU A 16 7.16 -8.58 39.60
CA GLU A 16 8.31 -7.85 40.15
C GLU A 16 8.68 -8.36 41.55
N ASN A 17 7.67 -8.60 42.40
CA ASN A 17 7.87 -9.16 43.74
C ASN A 17 8.40 -10.60 43.71
N ILE A 18 7.91 -11.44 42.79
CA ILE A 18 8.43 -12.80 42.63
C ILE A 18 9.88 -12.77 42.14
N LYS A 19 10.20 -11.90 41.18
CA LYS A 19 11.55 -11.73 40.65
C LYS A 19 12.53 -11.34 41.76
N THR A 20 12.19 -10.33 42.56
CA THR A 20 13.06 -9.86 43.64
C THR A 20 13.30 -10.93 44.70
N GLU A 21 12.30 -11.74 45.03
CA GLU A 21 12.45 -12.85 45.95
C GLU A 21 13.36 -13.96 45.39
N LEU A 22 13.16 -14.35 44.12
CA LEU A 22 14.01 -15.34 43.46
C LEU A 22 15.47 -14.87 43.34
N GLU A 23 15.69 -13.59 43.05
CA GLU A 23 17.04 -13.01 43.02
C GLU A 23 17.72 -13.05 44.39
N ARG A 24 16.96 -12.86 45.47
CA ARG A 24 17.44 -12.96 46.85
C ARG A 24 17.85 -14.39 47.19
N GLU A 25 16.97 -15.36 46.94
CA GLU A 25 17.23 -16.78 47.18
C GLU A 25 18.46 -17.26 46.39
N TRP A 26 18.54 -16.87 45.11
CA TRP A 26 19.67 -17.22 44.26
C TRP A 26 20.99 -16.65 44.79
N LYS A 27 21.01 -15.38 45.23
CA LYS A 27 22.22 -14.77 45.81
C LYS A 27 22.70 -15.52 47.05
N GLU A 28 21.76 -15.92 47.91
CA GLU A 28 22.06 -16.66 49.14
C GLU A 28 22.63 -18.07 48.84
N GLN A 29 21.99 -18.79 47.92
CA GLN A 29 22.45 -20.11 47.49
C GLN A 29 23.80 -20.04 46.77
N ASN A 30 23.98 -19.08 45.85
CA ASN A 30 25.21 -18.91 45.09
C ASN A 30 26.40 -18.55 46.00
N SER A 31 26.17 -17.70 47.01
CA SER A 31 27.19 -17.38 48.03
C SER A 31 27.60 -18.62 48.82
N SER A 32 26.63 -19.43 49.25
CA SER A 32 26.87 -20.67 49.98
C SER A 32 27.64 -21.70 49.14
N PHE A 33 27.25 -21.85 47.87
CA PHE A 33 27.91 -22.74 46.93
C PHE A 33 29.35 -22.28 46.61
N THR A 34 29.58 -20.97 46.47
CA THR A 34 30.91 -20.41 46.23
C THR A 34 31.86 -20.69 47.40
N LYS A 35 31.38 -20.55 48.64
CA LYS A 35 32.15 -20.94 49.85
C LYS A 35 32.50 -22.43 49.84
N LEU A 36 31.57 -23.28 49.42
CA LEU A 36 31.80 -24.71 49.30
C LEU A 36 32.84 -25.04 48.22
N LYS A 37 32.72 -24.45 47.01
CA LYS A 37 33.69 -24.59 45.92
C LYS A 37 35.10 -24.23 46.39
N LYS A 38 35.23 -23.08 47.07
CA LYS A 38 36.52 -22.63 47.64
C LYS A 38 37.09 -23.64 48.63
N LYS A 39 36.25 -24.17 49.54
CA LYS A 39 36.68 -25.17 50.52
C LYS A 39 37.18 -26.45 49.85
N ILE A 40 36.44 -26.96 48.85
CA ILE A 40 36.81 -28.17 48.10
C ILE A 40 38.11 -27.96 47.32
N ALA A 41 38.21 -26.86 46.58
CA ALA A 41 39.39 -26.55 45.77
C ALA A 41 40.67 -26.46 46.61
N LEU A 42 40.63 -25.80 47.78
CA LEU A 42 41.77 -25.73 48.71
C LEU A 42 42.15 -27.08 49.34
N SER A 43 41.22 -28.02 49.41
CA SER A 43 41.49 -29.39 49.88
C SER A 43 41.92 -30.34 48.75
N SER A 44 41.82 -29.89 47.50
CA SER A 44 42.12 -30.68 46.31
C SER A 44 43.59 -30.56 45.92
N VAL A 45 44.09 -31.59 45.25
CA VAL A 45 45.44 -31.64 44.71
C VAL A 45 45.36 -31.42 43.20
N ASN A 46 46.17 -30.52 42.68
CA ASN A 46 46.28 -30.25 41.26
C ASN A 46 46.86 -31.49 40.56
N SER A 47 46.17 -31.92 39.49
CA SER A 47 46.51 -33.15 38.76
C SER A 47 47.81 -33.02 37.95
N ASP A 48 48.21 -31.81 37.60
CA ASP A 48 49.37 -31.57 36.72
C ASP A 48 50.69 -31.48 37.49
N ASN A 49 50.68 -30.99 38.73
CA ASN A 49 51.88 -30.80 39.54
C ASN A 49 51.87 -31.58 40.88
N GLY A 50 50.75 -32.21 41.25
CA GLY A 50 50.64 -32.99 42.48
C GLY A 50 50.61 -32.16 43.77
N GLU A 51 50.55 -30.84 43.67
CA GLU A 51 50.52 -29.93 44.82
C GLU A 51 49.09 -29.44 45.12
N ARG A 52 48.84 -28.98 46.35
CA ARG A 52 47.54 -28.38 46.69
C ARG A 52 47.44 -26.98 46.10
N TYR A 53 46.24 -26.62 45.65
CA TYR A 53 45.97 -25.26 45.20
C TYR A 53 46.18 -24.23 46.32
N THR A 54 46.86 -23.15 45.98
CA THR A 54 47.01 -21.97 46.85
C THR A 54 45.71 -21.16 46.91
N LYS A 55 45.60 -20.26 47.90
CA LYS A 55 44.42 -19.39 48.03
C LYS A 55 44.30 -18.43 46.86
N GLU A 56 45.43 -17.97 46.34
CA GLU A 56 45.56 -17.07 45.23
C GLU A 56 45.04 -17.73 43.94
N GLU A 57 45.48 -18.97 43.66
CA GLU A 57 45.01 -19.75 42.49
C GLU A 57 43.51 -20.05 42.55
N VAL A 58 43.00 -20.47 43.72
CA VAL A 58 41.56 -20.74 43.87
C VAL A 58 40.72 -19.48 43.69
N ASN A 59 41.17 -18.33 44.21
CA ASN A 59 40.44 -17.07 44.01
C ASN A 59 40.45 -16.64 42.54
N GLU A 60 41.56 -16.84 41.83
CA GLU A 60 41.65 -16.51 40.40
C GLU A 60 40.78 -17.42 39.54
N LEU A 61 40.71 -18.72 39.84
CA LEU A 61 39.80 -19.65 39.18
C LEU A 61 38.33 -19.28 39.40
N LEU A 62 37.96 -18.93 40.64
CA LEU A 62 36.60 -18.46 40.95
C LEU A 62 36.27 -17.15 40.24
N ARG A 63 37.23 -16.23 40.12
CA ARG A 63 37.08 -14.98 39.37
C ARG A 63 36.82 -15.25 37.89
N LYS A 64 37.61 -16.13 37.26
CA LYS A 64 37.41 -16.52 35.85
C LYS A 64 36.09 -17.24 35.62
N GLU A 65 35.69 -18.12 36.54
CA GLU A 65 34.39 -18.80 36.48
C GLU A 65 33.23 -17.79 36.50
N GLU A 66 33.33 -16.78 37.36
CA GLU A 66 32.35 -15.70 37.45
C GLU A 66 32.29 -14.87 36.16
N GLU A 67 33.43 -14.45 35.61
CA GLU A 67 33.48 -13.73 34.33
C GLU A 67 32.87 -14.54 33.17
N MET A 68 33.16 -15.84 33.10
CA MET A 68 32.59 -16.72 32.07
C MET A 68 31.08 -16.89 32.26
N ARG A 69 30.60 -16.94 33.50
CA ARG A 69 29.18 -17.03 33.81
C ARG A 69 28.44 -15.77 33.39
N GLU A 70 28.94 -14.58 33.75
CA GLU A 70 28.35 -13.31 33.34
C GLU A 70 28.28 -13.19 31.81
N ALA A 71 29.36 -13.55 31.11
CA ALA A 71 29.38 -13.57 29.65
C ALA A 71 28.36 -14.56 29.05
N LEU A 72 28.21 -15.75 29.65
CA LEU A 72 27.22 -16.73 29.21
C LEU A 72 25.79 -16.22 29.41
N GLU A 73 25.50 -15.61 30.57
CA GLU A 73 24.20 -15.01 30.88
C GLU A 73 23.85 -13.89 29.88
N GLU A 74 24.82 -13.03 29.53
CA GLU A 74 24.63 -12.00 28.51
C GLU A 74 24.28 -12.60 27.15
N VAL A 75 25.05 -13.60 26.69
CA VAL A 75 24.80 -14.26 25.39
C VAL A 75 23.44 -14.96 25.37
N GLN A 76 23.06 -15.62 26.47
CA GLN A 76 21.76 -16.25 26.60
C GLN A 76 20.63 -15.21 26.54
N LEU A 77 20.78 -14.08 27.23
CA LEU A 77 19.81 -12.99 27.20
C LEU A 77 19.68 -12.41 25.78
N GLN A 78 20.79 -12.17 25.09
CA GLN A 78 20.78 -11.71 23.69
C GLN A 78 20.10 -12.73 22.77
N SER A 79 20.36 -14.03 22.97
CA SER A 79 19.71 -15.11 22.20
C SER A 79 18.20 -15.16 22.44
N ILE A 80 17.74 -14.98 23.68
CA ILE A 80 16.31 -14.89 24.01
C ILE A 80 15.68 -13.67 23.31
N LYS A 81 16.30 -12.50 23.43
CA LYS A 81 15.83 -11.26 22.76
C LYS A 81 15.72 -11.42 21.25
N LYS A 82 16.76 -11.96 20.61
CA LYS A 82 16.77 -12.20 19.16
C LYS A 82 15.70 -13.20 18.72
N ARG A 83 15.48 -14.28 19.49
CA ARG A 83 14.41 -15.26 19.21
C ARG A 83 13.02 -14.64 19.33
N TYR A 84 12.81 -13.80 20.32
CA TYR A 84 11.55 -13.08 20.50
C TYR A 84 11.31 -12.11 19.33
N TYR A 85 12.30 -11.29 18.99
CA TYR A 85 12.22 -10.38 17.85
C TYR A 85 11.97 -11.10 16.52
N LEU A 86 12.63 -12.25 16.30
CA LEU A 86 12.38 -13.07 15.12
C LEU A 86 10.93 -13.57 15.05
N LYS A 87 10.34 -13.96 16.19
CA LYS A 87 8.93 -14.35 16.23
C LYS A 87 8.00 -13.19 15.88
N GLU A 88 8.25 -12.00 16.43
CA GLU A 88 7.48 -10.80 16.10
C GLU A 88 7.57 -10.48 14.60
N LEU A 89 8.77 -10.50 14.02
CA LEU A 89 8.97 -10.27 12.59
C LEU A 89 8.30 -11.34 11.71
N ILE A 90 8.30 -12.61 12.14
CA ILE A 90 7.60 -13.68 11.43
C ILE A 90 6.09 -13.43 11.46
N GLU A 91 5.54 -13.01 12.60
CA GLU A 91 4.11 -12.70 12.75
C GLU A 91 3.72 -11.47 11.94
N GLU A 92 4.54 -10.41 11.96
CA GLU A 92 4.36 -9.24 11.10
C GLU A 92 4.40 -9.63 9.61
N LYS A 93 5.37 -10.45 9.21
CA LYS A 93 5.46 -10.96 7.84
C LYS A 93 4.24 -11.81 7.48
N LYS A 94 3.75 -12.66 8.39
CA LYS A 94 2.51 -13.40 8.17
C LYS A 94 1.35 -12.44 7.98
N ASN A 95 1.18 -11.44 8.82
CA ASN A 95 0.14 -10.43 8.66
C ASN A 95 0.28 -9.60 7.36
N LEU A 96 1.49 -9.48 6.79
CA LEU A 96 1.72 -8.84 5.49
C LEU A 96 1.46 -9.78 4.30
N VAL A 97 1.74 -11.08 4.44
CA VAL A 97 1.50 -12.11 3.41
C VAL A 97 0.05 -12.63 3.44
N GLU A 98 -0.56 -12.65 4.62
CA GLU A 98 -1.96 -12.95 4.93
C GLU A 98 -2.81 -11.66 5.01
N GLY A 99 -2.20 -10.48 4.84
CA GLY A 99 -2.93 -9.28 4.45
C GLY A 99 -3.59 -9.61 3.11
N PRO A 100 -4.92 -9.46 2.98
CA PRO A 100 -5.63 -10.08 1.88
C PRO A 100 -5.14 -9.47 0.57
N LEU A 101 -4.36 -10.24 -0.19
CA LEU A 101 -4.60 -10.28 -1.63
C LEU A 101 -6.01 -10.83 -1.75
N ASP A 102 -7.00 -9.96 -1.68
CA ASP A 102 -8.39 -10.34 -1.93
C ASP A 102 -8.46 -10.65 -3.42
N PHE A 103 -8.21 -11.92 -3.74
CA PHE A 103 -8.33 -12.43 -5.09
C PHE A 103 -9.74 -12.19 -5.64
N GLY A 104 -10.75 -12.06 -4.78
CA GLY A 104 -12.10 -11.63 -5.15
C GLY A 104 -12.17 -10.15 -5.54
N GLU A 105 -11.52 -9.24 -4.82
CA GLU A 105 -11.38 -7.83 -5.24
C GLU A 105 -10.58 -7.71 -6.55
N TYR A 106 -9.51 -8.49 -6.69
CA TYR A 106 -8.71 -8.53 -7.91
C TYR A 106 -9.52 -9.04 -9.11
N GLU A 107 -10.28 -10.13 -8.94
CA GLU A 107 -11.16 -10.69 -9.97
C GLU A 107 -12.30 -9.72 -10.32
N THR A 108 -12.85 -9.03 -9.31
CA THR A 108 -13.86 -7.98 -9.50
C THR A 108 -13.28 -6.80 -10.30
N MET A 109 -12.06 -6.34 -9.99
CA MET A 109 -11.39 -5.30 -10.77
C MET A 109 -11.09 -5.74 -12.21
N CYS A 110 -10.63 -6.97 -12.40
CA CYS A 110 -10.35 -7.52 -13.73
C CYS A 110 -11.63 -7.57 -14.58
N THR A 111 -12.71 -8.10 -14.00
CA THR A 111 -14.03 -8.15 -14.65
C THR A 111 -14.57 -6.74 -14.96
N GLY A 112 -14.44 -5.81 -14.01
CA GLY A 112 -14.82 -4.40 -14.20
C GLY A 112 -14.03 -3.73 -15.33
N THR A 113 -12.75 -4.04 -15.44
CA THR A 113 -11.88 -3.52 -16.51
C THR A 113 -12.26 -4.07 -17.88
N GLU A 114 -12.55 -5.38 -17.97
CA GLU A 114 -13.00 -6.04 -19.21
C GLU A 114 -14.34 -5.45 -19.68
N ASN A 115 -15.31 -5.27 -18.76
CA ASN A 115 -16.60 -4.66 -19.07
C ASN A 115 -16.46 -3.22 -19.55
N ASN A 116 -15.67 -2.40 -18.85
CA ASN A 116 -15.41 -1.02 -19.24
C ASN A 116 -14.77 -0.92 -20.64
N ARG A 117 -13.89 -1.86 -20.97
CA ARG A 117 -13.25 -1.93 -22.29
C ARG A 117 -14.27 -2.18 -23.41
N GLU A 118 -15.21 -3.09 -23.20
CA GLU A 118 -16.25 -3.37 -24.20
C GLU A 118 -17.23 -2.20 -24.34
N VAL A 119 -17.61 -1.54 -23.25
CA VAL A 119 -18.45 -0.32 -23.29
C VAL A 119 -17.74 0.79 -24.07
N ILE A 120 -16.45 1.02 -23.86
CA ILE A 120 -15.67 2.01 -24.61
C ILE A 120 -15.66 1.67 -26.11
N LYS A 121 -15.56 0.39 -26.47
CA LYS A 121 -15.58 -0.05 -27.86
C LYS A 121 -16.93 0.23 -28.51
N GLN A 122 -18.04 -0.09 -27.84
CA GLN A 122 -19.40 0.20 -28.31
C GLN A 122 -19.62 1.72 -28.50
N LEU A 123 -19.24 2.53 -27.52
CA LEU A 123 -19.34 3.98 -27.60
C LEU A 123 -18.52 4.56 -28.77
N LYS A 124 -17.33 4.02 -29.05
CA LYS A 124 -16.53 4.42 -30.21
C LYS A 124 -17.23 4.10 -31.54
N GLU A 125 -17.88 2.94 -31.64
CA GLU A 125 -18.67 2.57 -32.82
C GLU A 125 -19.89 3.48 -33.01
N GLU A 126 -20.60 3.79 -31.92
CA GLU A 126 -21.71 4.74 -31.96
C GLU A 126 -21.27 6.14 -32.39
N ILE A 127 -20.18 6.68 -31.82
CA ILE A 127 -19.60 7.97 -32.20
C ILE A 127 -19.25 7.99 -33.70
N LYS A 128 -18.69 6.89 -34.22
CA LYS A 128 -18.41 6.75 -35.66
C LYS A 128 -19.69 6.77 -36.49
N GLY A 129 -20.74 6.11 -36.01
CA GLY A 129 -22.08 6.14 -36.61
C GLY A 129 -22.68 7.54 -36.67
N TYR A 130 -22.65 8.28 -35.55
CA TYR A 130 -23.11 9.67 -35.47
C TYR A 130 -22.30 10.60 -36.35
N SER A 131 -20.98 10.44 -36.39
CA SER A 131 -20.09 11.25 -37.25
C SER A 131 -20.44 11.06 -38.73
N LYS A 132 -20.75 9.83 -39.16
CA LYS A 132 -21.19 9.56 -40.53
C LYS A 132 -22.55 10.20 -40.85
N LYS A 133 -23.50 10.14 -39.90
CA LYS A 133 -24.81 10.81 -40.04
C LYS A 133 -24.65 12.33 -40.14
N ALA A 134 -23.83 12.93 -39.29
CA ALA A 134 -23.55 14.36 -39.32
C ALA A 134 -22.94 14.80 -40.66
N ALA A 135 -21.95 14.06 -41.17
CA ALA A 135 -21.36 14.32 -42.48
C ALA A 135 -22.40 14.26 -43.61
N ASN A 136 -23.31 13.28 -43.59
CA ASN A 136 -24.41 13.21 -44.55
C ASN A 136 -25.35 14.42 -44.46
N VAL A 137 -25.71 14.85 -43.25
CA VAL A 137 -26.56 16.04 -43.05
C VAL A 137 -25.88 17.30 -43.59
N VAL A 138 -24.58 17.49 -43.33
CA VAL A 138 -23.81 18.61 -43.87
C VAL A 138 -23.80 18.60 -45.39
N ASN A 139 -23.61 17.43 -46.02
CA ASN A 139 -23.69 17.30 -47.48
C ASN A 139 -25.09 17.68 -48.01
N ILE A 140 -26.16 17.21 -47.37
CA ILE A 140 -27.54 17.57 -47.75
C ILE A 140 -27.75 19.08 -47.63
N LEU A 141 -27.34 19.69 -46.51
CA LEU A 141 -27.48 21.14 -46.29
C LEU A 141 -26.68 21.95 -47.33
N SER A 142 -25.50 21.47 -47.72
CA SER A 142 -24.71 22.08 -48.79
C SER A 142 -25.47 22.07 -50.13
N HIS A 143 -26.07 20.93 -50.50
CA HIS A 143 -26.89 20.84 -51.71
C HIS A 143 -28.15 21.70 -51.64
N VAL A 144 -28.83 21.77 -50.48
CA VAL A 144 -29.99 22.64 -50.29
C VAL A 144 -29.58 24.11 -50.45
N ARG A 145 -28.46 24.53 -49.86
CA ARG A 145 -27.93 25.89 -50.01
C ARG A 145 -27.64 26.23 -51.48
N GLN A 146 -27.03 25.31 -52.24
CA GLN A 146 -26.77 25.52 -53.68
C GLN A 146 -28.06 25.67 -54.49
N LYS A 147 -29.05 24.81 -54.24
CA LYS A 147 -30.36 24.90 -54.91
C LYS A 147 -31.09 26.19 -54.57
N LEU A 148 -31.08 26.59 -53.30
CA LEU A 148 -31.69 27.85 -52.86
C LEU A 148 -31.04 29.06 -53.54
N HIS A 149 -29.71 29.07 -53.63
CA HIS A 149 -28.97 30.13 -54.32
C HIS A 149 -29.32 30.19 -55.81
N SER A 150 -29.48 29.04 -56.47
CA SER A 150 -29.88 28.95 -57.87
C SER A 150 -31.30 29.49 -58.08
N ALA A 151 -32.26 29.03 -57.27
CA ALA A 151 -33.66 29.49 -57.33
C ALA A 151 -33.79 31.00 -57.02
N GLN A 152 -32.99 31.52 -56.08
CA GLN A 152 -32.95 32.95 -55.78
C GLN A 152 -32.40 33.75 -56.97
N SER A 153 -31.37 33.25 -57.64
CA SER A 153 -30.79 33.90 -58.82
C SER A 153 -31.78 33.93 -60.00
N GLU A 154 -32.47 32.81 -60.24
CA GLU A 154 -33.54 32.74 -61.25
C GLU A 154 -34.69 33.70 -60.92
N LYS A 155 -35.10 33.80 -59.65
CA LYS A 155 -36.12 34.75 -59.20
C LYS A 155 -35.70 36.20 -59.46
N CYS A 156 -34.45 36.55 -59.17
CA CYS A 156 -33.92 37.88 -59.47
C CYS A 156 -33.94 38.18 -60.97
N ALA A 157 -33.46 37.25 -61.80
CA ALA A 157 -33.47 37.40 -63.26
C ALA A 157 -34.89 37.52 -63.85
N ALA A 158 -35.84 36.73 -63.33
CA ALA A 158 -37.25 36.81 -63.74
C ALA A 158 -37.86 38.17 -63.39
N LYS A 159 -37.56 38.69 -62.19
CA LYS A 159 -38.04 40.00 -61.75
C LYS A 159 -37.42 41.15 -62.57
N GLU A 160 -36.14 41.06 -62.91
CA GLU A 160 -35.50 42.04 -63.82
C GLU A 160 -36.19 42.03 -65.19
N LYS A 161 -36.45 40.84 -65.75
CA LYS A 161 -37.15 40.69 -67.04
C LYS A 161 -38.59 41.22 -66.99
N GLU A 162 -39.30 40.98 -65.89
CA GLU A 162 -40.65 41.51 -65.67
C GLU A 162 -40.65 43.05 -65.67
N ILE A 163 -39.71 43.68 -64.97
CA ILE A 163 -39.55 45.15 -64.97
C ILE A 163 -39.29 45.68 -66.38
N THR A 164 -38.37 45.06 -67.13
CA THR A 164 -38.08 45.47 -68.52
C THR A 164 -39.32 45.36 -69.42
N LEU A 165 -40.07 44.26 -69.31
CA LEU A 165 -41.30 44.06 -70.10
C LEU A 165 -42.39 45.07 -69.71
N GLU A 166 -42.53 45.42 -68.43
CA GLU A 166 -43.46 46.46 -67.99
C GLU A 166 -43.09 47.84 -68.55
N GLU A 167 -41.80 48.17 -68.62
CA GLU A 167 -41.29 49.40 -69.24
C GLU A 167 -41.56 49.43 -70.75
N GLU A 168 -41.30 48.33 -71.46
CA GLU A 168 -41.62 48.17 -72.88
C GLU A 168 -43.13 48.34 -73.14
N LEU A 169 -43.98 47.70 -72.32
CA LEU A 169 -45.44 47.79 -72.44
C LEU A 169 -45.93 49.23 -72.24
N LYS A 170 -45.39 49.96 -71.25
CA LYS A 170 -45.70 51.38 -71.03
C LYS A 170 -45.35 52.24 -72.24
N GLN A 171 -44.21 52.00 -72.87
CA GLN A 171 -43.80 52.72 -74.09
C GLN A 171 -44.77 52.45 -75.25
N VAL A 172 -45.11 51.19 -75.52
CA VAL A 172 -46.05 50.82 -76.60
C VAL A 172 -47.45 51.40 -76.37
N THR A 173 -47.92 51.40 -75.11
CA THR A 173 -49.24 51.93 -74.76
C THR A 173 -49.30 53.45 -74.90
N THR A 174 -48.20 54.15 -74.62
CA THR A 174 -48.10 55.62 -74.79
C THR A 174 -48.10 56.01 -76.28
N ILE A 175 -47.50 55.19 -77.15
CA ILE A 175 -47.49 55.37 -78.60
C ILE A 175 -48.88 55.12 -79.23
N SER A 176 -49.68 54.18 -78.70
CA SER A 176 -51.02 53.88 -79.24
C SER A 176 -52.13 54.88 -78.86
N ILE A 177 -51.86 55.79 -77.92
CA ILE A 177 -52.84 56.80 -77.42
C ILE A 177 -52.55 58.20 -77.99
N SER A 178 -51.44 58.37 -78.73
CA SER A 178 -51.10 59.60 -79.47
C SER A 178 -51.54 59.49 -80.93
#